data_AF-A0AA87YU86-F1
#
_entry.id   AF-A0AA87YU86-F1
#
_cell.length_a   1.000
_cell.length_b   1.000
_cell.length_c   1.000
_cell.angle_alpha   90.00
_cell.angle_beta   90.00
_cell.angle_gamma   90.00
#
_symmetry.space_group_name_H-M   'P 1'
#
loop_
_entity.id
_entity.type
_entity.pdbx_description
1 polymer ?
#
loop_
_entity_poly.entity_id
_entity_poly.type
_entity_poly.pdbx_seq_one_letter_code
_entity_poly.pdbx_strand_id
1 'polypeptide(L)'
;MAPKNLLRHKDCKSNLSEFDDVQGHPGFDKQGTRFKRLIKDQNDHSDLEEGIRRLVLCSGKVYYELDEGRKKKEAKDVAICRVEQLCPFPYDLIQRELKRYPNAEIVWCQEEPMNMGAFNYIAPRLCTAMKSLQRGSMDDIKYIGRPPSAATATGFYTVHLKEQAELVQKVIQPEPIKFP
;
A
#
# COMPACT_ATOMS: atom_id res chain seq x y z
N MET A 1 12.91 -5.57 4.19
CA MET A 1 13.73 -4.42 4.65
C MET A 1 13.53 -4.27 6.14
N ALA A 2 14.61 -4.32 6.94
CA ALA A 2 14.48 -4.22 8.40
C ALA A 2 14.11 -2.78 8.80
N PRO A 3 13.16 -2.58 9.74
CA PRO A 3 12.69 -1.25 10.08
C PRO A 3 13.63 -0.52 11.05
N LYS A 4 13.60 0.82 11.00
CA LYS A 4 14.21 1.70 12.02
C LYS A 4 13.13 2.35 12.89
N ASN A 5 12.26 3.15 12.27
CA ASN A 5 11.20 3.89 12.95
C ASN A 5 10.17 2.94 13.61
N LEU A 6 9.79 1.87 12.90
CA LEU A 6 8.73 0.96 13.35
C LEU A 6 9.03 0.22 14.67
N LEU A 7 10.30 0.15 15.10
CA LEU A 7 10.69 -0.48 16.37
C LEU A 7 10.03 0.18 17.59
N ARG A 8 9.61 1.45 17.48
CA ARG A 8 8.98 2.21 18.57
C ARG A 8 7.70 2.92 18.13
N HIS A 9 7.18 2.58 16.95
CA HIS A 9 5.99 3.23 16.43
C HIS A 9 4.75 2.71 17.18
N LYS A 10 3.95 3.62 17.74
CA LYS A 10 2.81 3.30 18.62
C LYS A 10 1.78 2.34 18.00
N ASP A 11 1.63 2.41 16.69
CA ASP A 11 0.68 1.60 15.92
C ASP A 11 1.33 0.35 15.28
N CYS A 12 2.66 0.24 15.31
CA CYS A 12 3.37 -0.95 14.81
C CYS A 12 3.57 -1.95 15.95
N LYS A 13 2.46 -2.50 16.45
CA LYS A 13 2.40 -3.49 17.52
C LYS A 13 1.46 -4.61 17.10
N SER A 14 1.81 -5.83 17.48
CA SER A 14 0.99 -7.02 17.25
C SER A 14 0.57 -7.59 18.59
N ASN A 15 -0.67 -8.05 18.69
CA ASN A 15 -1.12 -8.77 19.86
C ASN A 15 -0.47 -10.16 19.91
N LEU A 16 -0.32 -10.74 21.10
CA LEU A 16 0.25 -12.08 21.23
C LEU A 16 -0.57 -13.14 20.46
N SER A 17 -1.88 -12.93 20.36
CA SER A 17 -2.81 -13.73 19.58
C SER A 17 -2.53 -13.76 18.07
N GLU A 18 -1.68 -12.85 17.56
CA GLU A 18 -1.20 -12.86 16.17
C GLU A 18 -0.03 -13.82 15.95
N PHE A 19 0.43 -14.48 17.03
CA PHE A 19 1.54 -15.43 17.03
C PHE A 19 1.13 -16.83 17.54
N ASP A 20 -0.16 -17.08 17.75
CA ASP A 20 -0.69 -18.37 18.17
C ASP A 20 -1.76 -18.91 17.19
N ASP A 21 -1.89 -20.23 17.10
CA ASP A 21 -2.83 -20.92 16.20
C ASP A 21 -4.13 -21.32 16.90
N VAL A 22 -4.52 -20.60 17.95
CA VAL A 22 -5.72 -20.93 18.73
C VAL A 22 -6.96 -20.40 18.01
N GLN A 23 -7.90 -21.29 17.71
CA GLN A 23 -9.13 -20.92 17.01
C GLN A 23 -9.93 -19.86 17.81
N GLY A 24 -10.30 -18.76 17.14
CA GLY A 24 -11.06 -17.66 17.75
C GLY A 24 -10.20 -16.51 18.30
N HIS A 25 -8.87 -16.66 18.29
CA HIS A 25 -7.97 -15.55 18.60
C HIS A 25 -7.97 -14.50 17.47
N PRO A 26 -7.80 -13.19 17.77
CA PRO A 26 -7.80 -12.13 16.76
C PRO A 26 -6.82 -12.33 15.60
N GLY A 27 -5.71 -13.04 15.84
CA GLY A 27 -4.73 -13.37 14.82
C GLY A 27 -5.04 -14.61 13.99
N PHE A 28 -5.92 -15.47 14.51
CA PHE A 28 -6.44 -16.64 13.81
C PHE A 28 -7.44 -16.19 12.75
N ASP A 29 -6.94 -15.89 11.55
CA ASP A 29 -7.77 -15.74 10.37
C ASP A 29 -8.16 -17.12 9.80
N LYS A 30 -8.96 -17.16 8.72
CA LYS A 30 -9.29 -18.42 8.00
C LYS A 30 -8.05 -19.20 7.53
N GLN A 31 -6.88 -18.60 7.61
CA GLN A 31 -5.61 -19.02 7.08
C GLN A 31 -4.63 -19.46 8.20
N GLY A 32 -5.00 -19.29 9.48
CA GLY A 32 -4.14 -19.54 10.63
C GLY A 32 -3.02 -18.49 10.78
N THR A 33 -2.21 -18.64 11.83
CA THR A 33 -1.08 -17.74 12.07
C THR A 33 0.08 -18.09 11.14
N ARG A 34 0.37 -17.17 10.22
CA ARG A 34 1.46 -17.31 9.26
C ARG A 34 1.88 -15.95 8.71
N PHE A 35 2.97 -15.96 7.94
CA PHE A 35 3.37 -14.80 7.17
C PHE A 35 2.30 -14.42 6.14
N LYS A 36 1.78 -13.19 6.27
CA LYS A 36 0.78 -12.62 5.35
C LYS A 36 1.50 -11.89 4.23
N ARG A 37 1.55 -12.51 3.04
CA ARG A 37 2.21 -11.93 1.84
C ARG A 37 1.63 -10.59 1.40
N LEU A 38 0.34 -10.40 1.66
CA LEU A 38 -0.39 -9.15 1.49
C LEU A 38 -1.29 -8.96 2.70
N ILE A 39 -1.28 -7.77 3.28
CA ILE A 39 -2.19 -7.36 4.35
C ILE A 39 -3.19 -6.38 3.74
N LYS A 40 -4.47 -6.69 3.91
CA LYS A 40 -5.59 -5.90 3.37
C LYS A 40 -5.72 -4.58 4.12
N ASP A 41 -6.48 -3.65 3.55
CA ASP A 41 -6.87 -2.45 4.29
C ASP A 41 -7.64 -2.84 5.56
N GLN A 42 -7.36 -2.13 6.65
CA GLN A 42 -7.90 -2.43 7.98
C GLN A 42 -9.22 -1.73 8.29
N ASN A 43 -9.77 -0.92 7.39
CA ASN A 43 -11.17 -0.52 7.53
C ASN A 43 -12.04 -1.71 7.14
N ASP A 44 -13.16 -1.87 7.85
CA ASP A 44 -14.12 -2.97 7.66
C ASP A 44 -14.80 -2.89 6.28
N HIS A 45 -14.06 -3.27 5.26
CA HIS A 45 -14.51 -3.28 3.88
C HIS A 45 -15.26 -4.57 3.57
N SER A 46 -16.36 -4.46 2.84
CA SER A 46 -17.09 -5.61 2.32
C SER A 46 -16.29 -6.35 1.23
N ASP A 47 -16.79 -7.51 0.79
CA ASP A 47 -16.13 -8.32 -0.22
C ASP A 47 -16.17 -7.71 -1.63
N LEU A 48 -17.08 -6.76 -1.87
CA LEU A 48 -17.19 -5.97 -3.11
C LEU A 48 -17.52 -4.53 -2.74
N GLU A 49 -16.62 -3.60 -3.04
CA GLU A 49 -16.79 -2.20 -2.70
C GLU A 49 -16.53 -1.26 -3.87
N GLU A 50 -17.64 -0.89 -4.51
CA GLU A 50 -17.64 0.02 -5.65
C GLU A 50 -17.40 1.49 -5.26
N GLY A 51 -17.63 1.84 -3.98
CA GLY A 51 -17.45 3.19 -3.45
C GLY A 51 -15.99 3.58 -3.17
N ILE A 52 -15.05 2.63 -3.27
CA ILE A 52 -13.63 2.93 -3.13
C ILE A 52 -13.11 3.52 -4.43
N ARG A 53 -12.72 4.79 -4.39
CA ARG A 53 -12.16 5.50 -5.55
C ARG A 53 -10.70 5.20 -5.78
N ARG A 54 -9.96 4.73 -4.77
CA ARG A 54 -8.50 4.52 -4.86
C ARG A 54 -8.05 3.33 -4.03
N LEU A 55 -7.33 2.41 -4.68
CA LEU A 55 -6.60 1.32 -4.06
C LEU A 55 -5.11 1.65 -4.07
N VAL A 56 -4.57 1.91 -2.89
CA VAL A 56 -3.16 2.21 -2.67
C VAL A 56 -2.44 0.94 -2.24
N LEU A 57 -1.49 0.51 -3.05
CA LEU A 57 -0.55 -0.57 -2.73
C LEU A 57 0.75 0.05 -2.25
N CYS A 58 1.22 -0.35 -1.08
CA CYS A 58 2.48 0.13 -0.53
C CYS A 58 3.24 -1.01 0.17
N SER A 59 4.48 -0.76 0.56
CA SER A 59 5.30 -1.72 1.32
C SER A 59 6.07 -1.00 2.42
N GLY A 60 6.17 -1.64 3.59
CA GLY A 60 6.96 -1.13 4.70
C GLY A 60 6.33 0.06 5.43
N LYS A 61 7.18 0.96 5.94
CA LYS A 61 6.77 1.96 6.94
C LYS A 61 5.81 3.03 6.43
N VAL A 62 5.84 3.32 5.13
CA VAL A 62 5.01 4.37 4.52
C VAL A 62 3.52 4.16 4.81
N TYR A 63 3.08 2.90 4.97
CA TYR A 63 1.71 2.55 5.36
C TYR A 63 1.20 3.36 6.57
N TYR A 64 1.99 3.46 7.64
CA TYR A 64 1.53 4.07 8.88
C TYR A 64 1.27 5.57 8.70
N GLU A 65 2.11 6.23 7.90
CA GLU A 65 1.95 7.65 7.60
C GLU A 65 0.76 7.90 6.66
N LEU A 66 0.53 6.99 5.70
CA LEU A 66 -0.64 7.02 4.83
C LEU A 66 -1.94 6.79 5.60
N ASP A 67 -1.98 5.79 6.48
CA ASP A 67 -3.15 5.47 7.29
C ASP A 67 -3.46 6.59 8.29
N GLU A 68 -2.44 7.17 8.93
CA GLU A 68 -2.61 8.35 9.79
C GLU A 68 -3.17 9.53 9.00
N GLY A 69 -2.62 9.82 7.82
CA GLY A 69 -3.14 10.87 6.94
C GLY A 69 -4.59 10.63 6.53
N ARG A 70 -4.91 9.40 6.12
CA ARG A 70 -6.25 8.98 5.72
C ARG A 70 -7.26 9.17 6.86
N LYS A 71 -6.90 8.75 8.08
CA LYS A 71 -7.71 8.94 9.30
C LYS A 71 -7.93 10.43 9.60
N LYS A 72 -6.89 11.26 9.53
CA LYS A 72 -6.97 12.72 9.77
C LYS A 72 -7.90 13.44 8.78
N LYS A 73 -8.05 12.90 7.57
CA LYS A 73 -8.88 13.47 6.51
C LYS A 73 -10.22 12.75 6.33
N GLU A 74 -10.49 11.75 7.17
CA GLU A 74 -11.69 10.91 7.09
C GLU A 74 -11.95 10.34 5.68
N ALA A 75 -10.88 10.04 4.94
CA ALA A 75 -10.95 9.58 3.56
C ALA A 75 -11.30 8.09 3.51
N LYS A 76 -12.59 7.79 3.71
CA LYS A 76 -13.14 6.43 3.74
C LYS A 76 -13.17 5.75 2.37
N ASP A 77 -13.03 6.54 1.31
CA ASP A 77 -13.04 6.12 -0.09
C ASP A 77 -11.65 5.70 -0.62
N VAL A 78 -10.64 5.67 0.25
CA VAL A 78 -9.27 5.21 -0.05
C VAL A 78 -8.95 3.93 0.74
N ALA A 79 -8.66 2.85 0.02
CA ALA A 79 -8.17 1.61 0.60
C ALA A 79 -6.64 1.54 0.48
N ILE A 80 -5.94 1.18 1.55
CA ILE A 80 -4.49 1.05 1.64
C ILE A 80 -4.13 -0.40 1.98
N CYS A 81 -3.60 -1.14 1.01
CA CYS A 81 -3.11 -2.50 1.21
C CYS A 81 -1.57 -2.51 1.28
N ARG A 82 -1.04 -3.40 2.13
CA ARG A 82 0.41 -3.62 2.27
C ARG A 82 0.84 -4.87 1.52
N VAL A 83 1.79 -4.71 0.62
CA VAL A 83 2.46 -5.81 -0.08
C VAL A 83 3.74 -6.16 0.69
N GLU A 84 3.61 -7.05 1.66
CA GLU A 84 4.72 -7.47 2.54
C GLU A 84 5.72 -8.36 1.80
N GLN A 85 5.25 -9.18 0.84
CA GLN A 85 6.10 -9.99 -0.02
C GLN A 85 6.17 -9.41 -1.42
N LEU A 86 7.30 -8.79 -1.78
CA LEU A 86 7.52 -8.29 -3.13
C LEU A 86 7.92 -9.43 -4.09
N CYS A 87 8.78 -10.35 -3.64
CA CYS A 87 9.27 -11.48 -4.43
C CYS A 87 9.19 -12.79 -3.62
N PRO A 88 8.59 -13.86 -4.16
CA PRO A 88 7.81 -13.89 -5.39
C PRO A 88 6.53 -13.04 -5.29
N PHE A 89 6.14 -12.39 -6.39
CA PHE A 89 5.01 -11.45 -6.40
C PHE A 89 3.66 -12.16 -6.17
N PRO A 90 2.81 -11.70 -5.24
CA PRO A 90 1.60 -12.40 -4.82
C PRO A 90 0.41 -12.13 -5.76
N TYR A 91 0.48 -12.63 -7.00
CA TYR A 91 -0.55 -12.43 -8.04
C TYR A 91 -1.96 -12.78 -7.55
N ASP A 92 -2.11 -13.90 -6.85
CA ASP A 92 -3.37 -14.41 -6.35
C ASP A 92 -4.05 -13.45 -5.36
N LEU A 93 -3.27 -12.83 -4.46
CA LEU A 93 -3.80 -11.90 -3.47
C LEU A 93 -4.07 -10.52 -4.08
N ILE A 94 -3.17 -10.04 -4.95
CA ILE A 94 -3.34 -8.77 -5.66
C ILE A 94 -4.60 -8.81 -6.53
N GLN A 95 -4.80 -9.89 -7.29
CA GLN A 95 -6.01 -10.06 -8.10
C GLN A 95 -7.30 -10.07 -7.26
N ARG A 96 -7.27 -10.62 -6.05
CA ARG A 96 -8.43 -10.59 -5.14
C ARG A 96 -8.77 -9.17 -4.70
N GLU A 97 -7.78 -8.38 -4.32
CA GLU A 97 -8.02 -6.98 -3.93
C GLU A 97 -8.43 -6.12 -5.14
N LEU A 98 -7.87 -6.38 -6.33
CA LEU A 98 -8.33 -5.74 -7.56
C LEU A 98 -9.80 -6.09 -7.87
N LYS A 99 -10.24 -7.34 -7.66
CA LYS A 99 -11.66 -7.71 -7.84
C LYS A 99 -12.57 -7.06 -6.80
N ARG A 100 -12.09 -6.92 -5.56
CA ARG A 100 -12.83 -6.30 -4.46
C ARG A 100 -13.14 -4.83 -4.72
N TYR A 101 -12.20 -4.10 -5.34
CA TYR A 101 -12.33 -2.67 -5.64
C TYR A 101 -12.35 -2.42 -7.16
N PRO A 102 -13.45 -2.73 -7.87
CA PRO A 102 -13.48 -2.74 -9.34
C PRO A 102 -13.28 -1.35 -9.96
N ASN A 103 -13.83 -0.30 -9.34
CA ASN A 103 -13.83 1.08 -9.86
C ASN A 103 -12.64 1.91 -9.39
N ALA A 104 -11.80 1.36 -8.51
CA ALA A 104 -10.73 2.11 -7.88
C ALA A 104 -9.58 2.44 -8.86
N GLU A 105 -9.02 3.63 -8.74
CA GLU A 105 -7.71 3.97 -9.28
C GLU A 105 -6.63 3.13 -8.58
N ILE A 106 -5.71 2.55 -9.35
CA ILE A 106 -4.65 1.70 -8.81
C ILE A 106 -3.38 2.53 -8.64
N VAL A 107 -2.92 2.63 -7.39
CA VAL A 107 -1.75 3.43 -7.03
C VAL A 107 -0.68 2.54 -6.38
N TRP A 108 0.55 2.61 -6.87
CA TRP A 108 1.72 2.16 -6.11
C TRP A 108 2.32 3.35 -5.36
N CYS A 109 2.38 3.26 -4.03
CA CYS A 109 2.94 4.30 -3.18
C CYS A 109 4.21 3.82 -2.46
N GLN A 110 5.28 4.61 -2.56
CA GLN A 110 6.56 4.34 -1.92
C GLN A 110 7.29 5.63 -1.53
N GLU A 111 8.10 5.59 -0.47
CA GLU A 111 8.87 6.76 -0.04
C GLU A 111 10.20 6.90 -0.79
N GLU A 112 10.67 5.83 -1.40
CA GLU A 112 11.87 5.80 -2.23
C GLU A 112 11.67 6.62 -3.53
N PRO A 113 12.74 7.20 -4.10
CA PRO A 113 12.71 7.77 -5.44
C PRO A 113 12.15 6.79 -6.49
N MET A 114 11.52 7.29 -7.54
CA MET A 114 10.85 6.47 -8.58
C MET A 114 11.78 5.48 -9.29
N ASN A 115 13.04 5.88 -9.49
CA ASN A 115 14.09 5.03 -10.05
C ASN A 115 14.69 4.04 -9.02
N MET A 116 14.18 4.04 -7.79
CA MET A 116 14.56 3.19 -6.67
C MET A 116 13.33 2.48 -6.11
N GLY A 117 13.51 1.76 -5.00
CA GLY A 117 12.43 1.03 -4.36
C GLY A 117 11.91 -0.10 -5.26
N ALA A 118 10.62 -0.37 -5.15
CA ALA A 118 10.01 -1.53 -5.79
C ALA A 118 9.21 -1.20 -7.05
N PHE A 119 8.97 0.08 -7.36
CA PHE A 119 8.07 0.49 -8.44
C PHE A 119 8.39 -0.21 -9.77
N ASN A 120 9.63 -0.13 -10.26
CA ASN A 120 10.04 -0.77 -11.52
C ASN A 120 9.92 -2.30 -11.51
N TYR A 121 9.95 -2.93 -10.33
CA TYR A 121 9.72 -4.36 -10.18
C TYR A 121 8.21 -4.69 -10.16
N ILE A 122 7.41 -3.90 -9.44
CA ILE A 122 6.00 -4.18 -9.19
C ILE A 122 5.14 -3.80 -10.39
N ALA A 123 5.38 -2.64 -10.99
CA ALA A 123 4.52 -2.08 -12.03
C ALA A 123 4.26 -3.05 -13.22
N PRO A 124 5.27 -3.71 -13.85
CA PRO A 124 5.00 -4.69 -14.92
C PRO A 124 4.24 -5.94 -14.43
N ARG A 125 4.43 -6.34 -13.17
CA ARG A 125 3.75 -7.51 -12.57
C ARG A 125 2.30 -7.19 -12.21
N LEU A 126 2.07 -6.00 -11.68
CA LEU A 126 0.75 -5.45 -11.43
C LEU A 126 -0.03 -5.28 -12.74
N CYS A 127 0.63 -4.80 -13.80
CA CYS A 127 0.04 -4.74 -15.15
C CYS A 127 -0.38 -6.13 -15.64
N THR A 128 0.44 -7.16 -15.41
CA THR A 128 0.10 -8.54 -15.75
C THR A 128 -1.11 -9.05 -14.95
N ALA A 129 -1.17 -8.75 -13.64
CA ALA A 129 -2.33 -9.09 -12.79
C ALA A 129 -3.60 -8.37 -13.26
N MET A 130 -3.50 -7.09 -13.61
CA MET A 130 -4.58 -6.27 -14.16
C MET A 130 -5.10 -6.79 -15.50
N LYS A 131 -4.21 -7.13 -16.43
CA LYS A 131 -4.56 -7.72 -17.74
C LYS A 131 -5.32 -9.04 -17.61
N SER A 132 -4.94 -9.89 -16.65
CA SER A 132 -5.65 -11.16 -16.40
C SER A 132 -7.11 -10.97 -15.94
N LEU A 133 -7.44 -9.78 -15.45
CA LEU A 133 -8.78 -9.36 -15.03
C LEU A 133 -9.46 -8.46 -16.06
N GLN A 134 -8.88 -8.28 -17.24
CA GLN A 134 -9.35 -7.35 -18.28
C GLN A 134 -9.48 -5.91 -17.75
N ARG A 135 -8.65 -5.54 -16.77
CA ARG A 135 -8.70 -4.25 -16.09
C ARG A 135 -7.55 -3.37 -16.55
N GLY A 136 -7.76 -2.59 -17.61
CA GLY A 136 -6.81 -1.56 -18.03
C GLY A 136 -5.43 -2.07 -18.46
N SER A 137 -4.46 -1.16 -18.46
CA SER A 137 -3.13 -1.29 -19.01
C SER A 137 -2.06 -0.75 -18.04
N MET A 138 -0.82 -0.61 -18.52
CA MET A 138 0.27 -0.03 -17.73
C MET A 138 -0.02 1.43 -17.34
N ASP A 139 -0.69 2.20 -18.21
CA ASP A 139 -0.97 3.62 -17.99
C ASP A 139 -2.01 3.87 -16.88
N ASP A 140 -2.74 2.82 -16.49
CA ASP A 140 -3.72 2.85 -15.40
C ASP A 140 -3.08 2.64 -14.02
N ILE A 141 -1.80 2.24 -13.98
CA ILE A 141 -1.03 2.13 -12.73
C ILE A 141 -0.40 3.49 -12.45
N LYS A 142 -0.81 4.11 -11.35
CA LYS A 142 -0.31 5.41 -10.93
C LYS A 142 0.78 5.28 -9.90
N TYR A 143 1.71 6.24 -9.90
CA TYR A 143 2.80 6.29 -8.95
C TYR A 143 2.63 7.48 -8.01
N ILE A 144 2.80 7.22 -6.72
CA ILE A 144 2.96 8.27 -5.73
C ILE A 144 4.21 7.97 -4.91
N GLY A 145 5.26 8.72 -5.18
CA GLY A 145 6.48 8.66 -4.39
C GLY A 145 7.40 9.83 -4.72
N ARG A 146 8.65 9.73 -4.27
CA ARG A 146 9.65 10.77 -4.57
C ARG A 146 10.00 10.77 -6.06
N PRO A 147 10.32 11.94 -6.66
CA PRO A 147 10.79 12.01 -8.03
C PRO A 147 12.10 11.23 -8.20
N PRO A 148 12.49 10.86 -9.44
CA PRO A 148 13.77 10.23 -9.70
C PRO A 148 14.94 11.05 -9.15
N SER A 149 15.91 10.39 -8.53
CA SER A 149 17.08 11.04 -7.94
C SER A 149 18.31 10.12 -8.03
N ALA A 150 19.49 10.71 -8.19
CA ALA A 150 20.75 9.98 -8.10
C ALA A 150 21.06 9.57 -6.65
N ALA A 151 20.72 10.43 -5.69
CA ALA A 151 20.83 10.15 -4.26
C ALA A 151 19.59 9.42 -3.74
N THR A 152 19.77 8.59 -2.70
CA THR A 152 18.69 7.82 -2.08
C THR A 152 17.69 8.68 -1.31
N ALA A 153 18.15 9.82 -0.78
CA ALA A 153 17.33 10.82 -0.10
C ALA A 153 18.01 12.19 -0.15
N THR A 154 17.23 13.25 0.06
CA THR A 154 17.76 14.60 0.29
C THR A 154 18.55 14.66 1.60
N GLY A 155 19.64 15.42 1.62
CA GLY A 155 20.45 15.67 2.82
C GLY A 155 19.84 16.72 3.77
N PHE A 156 18.82 17.46 3.31
CA PHE A 156 18.17 18.50 4.11
C PHE A 156 16.89 17.97 4.76
N TYR A 157 16.86 17.97 6.09
CA TYR A 157 15.73 17.45 6.86
C TYR A 157 14.40 18.17 6.54
N THR A 158 14.42 19.48 6.33
CA THR A 158 13.24 20.28 5.99
C THR A 158 12.63 19.86 4.64
N VAL A 159 13.48 19.59 3.65
CA VAL A 159 13.05 19.10 2.33
C VAL A 159 12.48 17.68 2.47
N HIS A 160 13.13 16.82 3.24
CA HIS A 160 12.67 15.46 3.50
C HIS A 160 11.25 15.44 4.09
N LEU A 161 10.99 16.28 5.11
CA LEU A 161 9.66 16.40 5.72
C LEU A 161 8.61 16.90 4.72
N LYS A 162 8.97 17.87 3.87
CA LYS A 162 8.07 18.40 2.85
C LYS A 162 7.69 17.32 1.84
N GLU A 163 8.66 16.59 1.30
CA GLU A 163 8.42 15.48 0.37
C GLU A 163 7.52 14.40 0.98
N GLN A 164 7.74 14.09 2.27
CA GLN A 164 6.95 13.09 2.98
C GLN A 164 5.49 13.54 3.14
N ALA A 165 5.27 14.81 3.52
CA ALA A 165 3.93 15.37 3.63
C ALA A 165 3.20 15.44 2.28
N GLU A 166 3.91 15.81 1.21
CA GLU A 166 3.37 15.85 -0.15
C GLU A 166 2.92 14.47 -0.63
N LEU A 167 3.68 13.41 -0.31
CA LEU A 167 3.34 12.03 -0.64
C LEU A 167 2.00 11.63 0.01
N VAL A 168 1.85 11.87 1.32
CA VAL A 168 0.61 11.56 2.05
C VAL A 168 -0.57 12.36 1.51
N GLN A 169 -0.37 13.66 1.23
CA GLN A 169 -1.42 14.51 0.67
C GLN A 169 -1.89 14.03 -0.70
N LYS A 170 -0.97 13.66 -1.61
CA LYS A 170 -1.31 13.14 -2.94
C LYS A 170 -2.12 11.86 -2.87
N VAL A 171 -1.83 10.97 -1.92
CA VAL A 171 -2.60 9.73 -1.73
C VAL A 171 -4.06 10.02 -1.38
N ILE A 172 -4.32 11.09 -0.63
CA ILE A 172 -5.65 11.37 -0.06
C ILE A 172 -6.46 12.35 -0.91
N GLN A 173 -5.81 13.16 -1.75
CA GLN A 173 -6.46 14.16 -2.59
C GLN A 173 -7.64 13.56 -3.38
N PRO A 174 -8.78 14.26 -3.51
CA PRO A 174 -9.96 13.74 -4.21
C PRO A 174 -9.73 13.59 -5.72
N GLU A 175 -8.84 14.39 -6.31
CA GLU A 175 -8.59 14.39 -7.74
C GLU A 175 -7.86 13.10 -8.19
N PRO A 176 -8.16 12.60 -9.40
CA PRO A 176 -7.40 11.51 -10.01
C PRO A 176 -5.91 11.85 -10.14
N ILE A 177 -5.06 10.84 -9.99
CA ILE A 177 -3.61 10.99 -10.13
C ILE A 177 -3.27 11.02 -11.62
N LYS A 178 -2.70 12.15 -12.06
CA LYS A 178 -2.36 12.38 -13.46
C LYS A 178 -1.02 11.77 -13.88
N PHE A 179 -0.20 11.30 -12.94
CA PHE A 179 1.19 10.89 -13.17
C PHE A 179 1.37 9.37 -12.92
N PRO A 180 1.99 8.60 -13.83
CA PRO A 180 2.54 7.28 -13.55
C PRO A 180 3.95 7.35 -12.93
#